data_AF-A0A1Q3GUB0-F1
#
_entry.id   AF-A0A1Q3GUB0-F1
#
_cell.length_a   1.000
_cell.length_b   1.000
_cell.length_c   1.000
_cell.angle_alpha   90.00
_cell.angle_beta   90.00
_cell.angle_gamma   90.00
#
_symmetry.space_group_name_H-M   'P 1'
#
loop_
_entity.id
_entity.type
_entity.pdbx_description
1 polymer ?
#
loop_
_entity_poly.entity_id
_entity_poly.type
_entity_poly.pdbx_seq_one_letter_code
_entity_poly.pdbx_strand_id
1 'polypeptide(L)'
;MLYLPQLFEPFRPQLEATQLDYINITATPSRDEALTLTQSKFGGYPYLPADFEYPCNSRGEMMPLLAQINFEEMPALVGFPTKGLLQFYATDDEMMGMEYEYEETFPVTQEDYRVIYHPTFETHDQPRFFADIPTTASSEYDFVPGTYTLQFEKRIGYVPLHGIDCKNVFGEYYFTNLQEESVDYQENHRLSMEYYTKNGEEFIQHKVGGYANSVQEDARAMHDAVSSQLTQYQQLLQISSDDHISWGDAGVAHFFIDPIDLQALDFSRVIYYWSCG
;
A
#
# COMPACT_ATOMS: atom_id res chain seq x y z
N MET A 1 -11.38 11.45 21.14
CA MET A 1 -11.35 12.82 20.59
C MET A 1 -10.01 12.96 19.90
N LEU A 2 -9.97 13.39 18.65
CA LEU A 2 -8.74 13.52 17.88
C LEU A 2 -7.77 14.48 18.58
N TYR A 3 -6.59 14.00 18.94
CA TYR A 3 -5.52 14.87 19.43
C TYR A 3 -4.92 15.64 18.25
N LEU A 4 -4.75 16.95 18.42
CA LEU A 4 -4.07 17.81 17.46
C LEU A 4 -3.00 18.62 18.19
N PRO A 5 -1.78 18.76 17.64
CA PRO A 5 -0.85 19.75 18.15
C PRO A 5 -1.44 21.15 18.03
N GLN A 6 -1.04 22.06 18.93
CA GLN A 6 -1.64 23.41 19.03
C GLN A 6 -1.64 24.18 17.70
N LEU A 7 -0.63 23.97 16.86
CA LEU A 7 -0.53 24.58 15.53
C LEU A 7 -1.69 24.17 14.58
N PHE A 8 -2.22 22.97 14.75
CA PHE A 8 -3.27 22.39 13.91
C PHE A 8 -4.69 22.54 14.48
N GLU A 9 -4.83 22.96 15.74
CA GLU A 9 -6.14 23.18 16.39
C GLU A 9 -7.08 24.14 15.62
N PRO A 10 -6.61 25.23 14.99
CA PRO A 10 -7.49 26.09 14.17
C PRO A 10 -8.15 25.37 12.99
N PHE A 11 -7.63 24.20 12.59
CA PHE A 11 -8.09 23.40 11.45
C PHE A 11 -8.85 22.15 11.88
N ARG A 12 -9.15 22.01 13.18
CA ARG A 12 -9.87 20.86 13.74
C ARG A 12 -11.14 20.51 12.96
N PRO A 13 -12.06 21.45 12.62
CA PRO A 13 -13.27 21.09 11.90
C PRO A 13 -12.99 20.46 10.53
N GLN A 14 -11.97 20.94 9.82
CA GLN A 14 -11.56 20.42 8.52
C GLN A 14 -10.90 19.05 8.67
N LEU A 15 -9.98 18.88 9.63
CA LEU A 15 -9.33 17.59 9.94
C LEU A 15 -10.35 16.53 10.36
N GLU A 16 -11.28 16.87 11.26
CA GLU A 16 -12.33 15.94 11.68
C GLU A 16 -13.28 15.58 10.52
N ALA A 17 -13.45 16.47 9.53
CA ALA A 17 -14.23 16.19 8.32
C ALA A 17 -13.51 15.25 7.33
N THR A 18 -12.20 15.03 7.47
CA THR A 18 -11.45 14.05 6.66
C THR A 18 -11.50 12.64 7.21
N GLN A 19 -12.39 12.34 8.16
CA GLN A 19 -12.54 11.00 8.70
C GLN A 19 -12.76 9.98 7.56
N LEU A 20 -11.90 8.97 7.49
CA LEU A 20 -11.96 7.92 6.49
C LEU A 20 -11.74 6.55 7.14
N ASP A 21 -12.62 5.60 6.85
CA ASP A 21 -12.43 4.22 7.26
C ASP A 21 -11.22 3.62 6.52
N TYR A 22 -10.47 2.76 7.20
CA TYR A 22 -9.44 1.92 6.59
C TYR A 22 -9.36 0.57 7.32
N ILE A 23 -8.67 -0.39 6.73
CA ILE A 23 -8.40 -1.67 7.37
C ILE A 23 -6.94 -1.70 7.80
N ASN A 24 -6.70 -1.70 9.11
CA ASN A 24 -5.39 -1.99 9.67
C ASN A 24 -5.08 -3.48 9.52
N ILE A 25 -3.84 -3.78 9.15
CA ILE A 25 -3.35 -5.15 9.00
C ILE A 25 -2.31 -5.42 10.08
N THR A 26 -2.49 -6.50 10.83
CA THR A 26 -1.41 -7.09 11.63
C THR A 26 -0.88 -8.30 10.88
N ALA A 27 0.41 -8.27 10.54
CA ALA A 27 1.11 -9.40 9.92
C ALA A 27 1.86 -10.19 11.00
N THR A 28 1.73 -11.51 10.99
CA THR A 28 2.49 -12.39 11.91
C THR A 28 3.18 -13.48 11.09
N PRO A 29 4.47 -13.76 11.33
CA PRO A 29 5.17 -14.85 10.66
C PRO A 29 4.42 -16.17 10.74
N SER A 30 4.35 -16.87 9.62
CA SER A 30 3.67 -18.14 9.46
C SER A 30 4.50 -19.06 8.56
N ARG A 31 3.97 -20.26 8.28
CA ARG A 31 4.53 -21.20 7.31
C ARG A 31 3.54 -21.38 6.17
N ASP A 32 4.04 -21.59 4.96
CA ASP A 32 3.19 -21.80 3.79
C ASP A 32 2.23 -22.99 3.94
N GLU A 33 2.63 -24.05 4.64
CA GLU A 33 1.77 -25.22 4.88
C GLU A 33 0.65 -24.95 5.89
N ALA A 34 0.77 -23.88 6.69
CA ALA A 34 -0.24 -23.50 7.67
C ALA A 34 -1.36 -22.65 7.07
N LEU A 35 -1.15 -22.10 5.86
CA LEU A 35 -2.12 -21.27 5.17
C LEU A 35 -2.70 -21.99 3.94
N THR A 36 -3.99 -21.82 3.73
CA THR A 36 -4.65 -22.18 2.48
C THR A 36 -4.19 -21.26 1.35
N LEU A 37 -4.40 -21.68 0.11
CA LEU A 37 -4.02 -20.87 -1.05
C LEU A 37 -4.90 -19.63 -1.21
N THR A 38 -6.12 -19.64 -0.68
CA THR A 38 -7.09 -18.55 -0.79
C THR A 38 -7.12 -17.62 0.42
N GLN A 39 -6.29 -17.87 1.44
CA GLN A 39 -6.19 -17.01 2.60
C GLN A 39 -5.41 -15.74 2.29
N SER A 40 -5.75 -14.66 3.00
CA SER A 40 -4.98 -13.43 2.96
C SER A 40 -3.60 -13.64 3.58
N LYS A 41 -2.56 -13.15 2.92
CA LYS A 41 -1.16 -13.33 3.34
C LYS A 41 -0.27 -12.24 2.77
N PHE A 42 0.85 -12.00 3.44
CA PHE A 42 2.02 -11.42 2.78
C PHE A 42 3.02 -12.51 2.46
N GLY A 43 3.63 -12.42 1.28
CA GLY A 43 4.57 -13.39 0.74
C GLY A 43 3.99 -14.80 0.56
N GLY A 44 4.88 -15.78 0.48
CA GLY A 44 4.52 -17.19 0.28
C GLY A 44 3.91 -17.49 -1.10
N TYR A 45 3.22 -18.63 -1.19
CA TYR A 45 2.63 -19.06 -2.47
C TYR A 45 1.22 -18.50 -2.72
N PRO A 46 0.95 -17.99 -3.95
CA PRO A 46 -0.36 -17.47 -4.34
C PRO A 46 -1.41 -18.56 -4.59
N TYR A 47 -2.67 -18.17 -4.56
CA TYR A 47 -3.72 -18.88 -5.29
C TYR A 47 -3.45 -18.83 -6.80
N LEU A 48 -3.60 -19.96 -7.48
CA LEU A 48 -3.47 -20.04 -8.93
C LEU A 48 -4.68 -20.79 -9.49
N PRO A 49 -5.51 -20.15 -10.34
CA PRO A 49 -6.56 -20.87 -11.04
C PRO A 49 -5.96 -21.86 -12.06
N ALA A 50 -6.79 -22.78 -12.56
CA ALA A 50 -6.39 -23.63 -13.68
C ALA A 50 -6.03 -22.77 -14.91
N ASP A 51 -4.99 -23.18 -15.64
CA ASP A 51 -4.46 -22.47 -16.82
C ASP A 51 -4.00 -21.03 -16.55
N PHE A 52 -3.65 -20.70 -15.30
CA PHE A 52 -3.14 -19.38 -14.96
C PHE A 52 -1.80 -19.09 -15.64
N GLU A 53 -1.76 -18.02 -16.43
CA GLU A 53 -0.53 -17.46 -16.95
C GLU A 53 0.17 -16.67 -15.84
N TYR A 54 1.22 -17.26 -15.28
CA TYR A 54 1.93 -16.67 -14.16
C TYR A 54 2.58 -15.34 -14.56
N PRO A 55 2.49 -14.27 -13.74
CA PRO A 55 3.02 -12.98 -14.10
C PRO A 55 4.56 -13.00 -14.15
N CYS A 56 5.11 -12.60 -15.29
CA CYS A 56 6.54 -12.44 -15.50
C CYS A 56 6.90 -10.97 -15.71
N ASN A 57 8.11 -10.62 -15.31
CA ASN A 57 8.69 -9.29 -15.48
C ASN A 57 9.10 -9.01 -16.94
N SER A 58 9.65 -7.81 -17.19
CA SER A 58 10.14 -7.40 -18.52
C SER A 58 11.17 -8.35 -19.16
N ARG A 59 11.87 -9.15 -18.34
CA ARG A 59 12.88 -10.13 -18.75
C ARG A 59 12.31 -11.54 -18.94
N GLY A 60 11.03 -11.75 -18.68
CA GLY A 60 10.37 -13.05 -18.74
C GLY A 60 10.58 -13.92 -17.51
N GLU A 61 11.06 -13.35 -16.40
CA GLU A 61 11.26 -14.04 -15.13
C GLU A 61 9.98 -13.95 -14.28
N MET A 62 9.60 -15.06 -13.64
CA MET A 62 8.42 -15.09 -12.77
C MET A 62 8.58 -14.14 -11.59
N MET A 63 7.54 -13.36 -11.27
CA MET A 63 7.55 -12.48 -10.11
C MET A 63 7.05 -13.17 -8.84
N PRO A 64 7.73 -13.09 -7.70
CA PRO A 64 7.18 -13.59 -6.44
C PRO A 64 5.94 -12.80 -5.98
N LEU A 65 5.09 -13.45 -5.19
CA LEU A 65 3.95 -12.79 -4.54
C LEU A 65 4.44 -11.91 -3.40
N LEU A 66 4.00 -10.64 -3.37
CA LEU A 66 4.14 -9.74 -2.23
C LEU A 66 3.00 -9.88 -1.23
N ALA A 67 1.77 -9.88 -1.75
CA ALA A 67 0.57 -9.91 -0.93
C ALA A 67 -0.60 -10.54 -1.67
N GLN A 68 -1.48 -11.17 -0.91
CA GLN A 68 -2.80 -11.60 -1.36
C GLN A 68 -3.82 -11.17 -0.32
N ILE A 69 -4.88 -10.49 -0.75
CA ILE A 69 -5.98 -10.06 0.09
C ILE A 69 -7.25 -10.78 -0.37
N ASN A 70 -7.83 -11.58 0.52
CA ASN A 70 -9.16 -12.10 0.36
C ASN A 70 -10.16 -11.10 0.96
N PHE A 71 -10.92 -10.43 0.09
CA PHE A 71 -11.88 -9.42 0.55
C PHE A 71 -13.00 -9.98 1.42
N GLU A 72 -13.21 -11.30 1.43
CA GLU A 72 -14.18 -11.96 2.33
C GLU A 72 -13.65 -12.11 3.77
N GLU A 73 -12.34 -11.95 4.00
CA GLU A 73 -11.70 -12.11 5.31
C GLU A 73 -11.55 -10.79 6.08
N MET A 74 -11.75 -9.65 5.43
CA MET A 74 -11.65 -8.33 6.04
C MET A 74 -13.03 -7.65 6.21
N PRO A 75 -13.20 -6.74 7.17
CA PRO A 75 -14.40 -5.92 7.25
C PRO A 75 -14.65 -5.14 5.95
N ALA A 76 -15.92 -4.99 5.56
CA ALA A 76 -16.28 -4.23 4.37
C ALA A 76 -15.83 -2.77 4.45
N LEU A 77 -15.16 -2.32 3.38
CA LEU A 77 -14.68 -0.96 3.20
C LEU A 77 -15.42 -0.30 2.03
N VAL A 78 -15.90 0.93 2.23
CA VAL A 78 -16.70 1.64 1.21
C VAL A 78 -15.87 1.82 -0.06
N GLY A 79 -16.43 1.44 -1.21
CA GLY A 79 -15.76 1.54 -2.51
C GLY A 79 -14.86 0.34 -2.85
N PHE A 80 -14.56 -0.54 -1.90
CA PHE A 80 -13.75 -1.74 -2.14
C PHE A 80 -14.62 -2.97 -2.45
N PRO A 81 -14.07 -3.99 -3.13
CA PRO A 81 -14.76 -5.26 -3.32
C PRO A 81 -15.03 -5.92 -1.96
N THR A 82 -16.14 -6.65 -1.87
CA THR A 82 -16.49 -7.43 -0.67
C THR A 82 -16.22 -8.93 -0.84
N LYS A 83 -15.64 -9.32 -1.98
CA LYS A 83 -15.31 -10.71 -2.34
C LYS A 83 -14.19 -10.74 -3.37
N GLY A 84 -13.63 -11.93 -3.60
CA GLY A 84 -12.55 -12.15 -4.55
C GLY A 84 -11.16 -11.99 -3.93
N LEU A 85 -10.15 -12.44 -4.67
CA LEU A 85 -8.75 -12.39 -4.27
C LEU A 85 -8.02 -11.32 -5.07
N LEU A 86 -7.38 -10.39 -4.39
CA LEU A 86 -6.47 -9.43 -5.01
C LEU A 86 -5.04 -9.83 -4.68
N GLN A 87 -4.21 -9.99 -5.71
CA GLN A 87 -2.83 -10.42 -5.60
C GLN A 87 -1.90 -9.33 -6.11
N PHE A 88 -0.78 -9.16 -5.42
CA PHE A 88 0.26 -8.19 -5.72
C PHE A 88 1.58 -8.94 -5.88
N TYR A 89 2.24 -8.77 -7.01
CA TYR A 89 3.52 -9.38 -7.36
C TYR A 89 4.54 -8.28 -7.63
N ALA A 90 5.80 -8.51 -7.31
CA ALA A 90 6.89 -7.60 -7.67
C ALA A 90 8.17 -8.39 -7.91
N THR A 91 9.00 -7.89 -8.82
CA THR A 91 10.30 -8.48 -9.12
C THR A 91 11.22 -8.43 -7.90
N ASP A 92 11.97 -9.52 -7.70
CA ASP A 92 13.04 -9.60 -6.71
C ASP A 92 14.34 -9.08 -7.28
N ASP A 93 14.48 -7.76 -7.28
CA ASP A 93 15.66 -7.02 -7.71
C ASP A 93 15.97 -5.86 -6.77
N GLU A 94 17.02 -5.10 -7.07
CA GLU A 94 17.47 -3.97 -6.25
C GLU A 94 16.43 -2.87 -6.08
N MET A 95 15.45 -2.82 -7.01
CA MET A 95 14.35 -1.88 -6.99
C MET A 95 13.09 -2.46 -6.36
N MET A 96 13.12 -3.73 -5.94
CA MET A 96 11.98 -4.45 -5.37
C MET A 96 10.76 -4.35 -6.30
N GLY A 97 10.99 -4.38 -7.62
CA GLY A 97 9.98 -4.25 -8.68
C GLY A 97 9.41 -2.84 -8.90
N MET A 98 9.96 -1.80 -8.25
CA MET A 98 9.56 -0.42 -8.50
C MET A 98 10.13 0.06 -9.83
N GLU A 99 9.27 0.58 -10.70
CA GLU A 99 9.66 1.18 -11.95
C GLU A 99 9.95 2.68 -11.75
N TYR A 100 11.07 3.21 -12.25
CA TYR A 100 11.28 4.67 -12.26
C TYR A 100 10.59 5.36 -13.44
N GLU A 101 10.20 4.61 -14.49
CA GLU A 101 9.79 5.17 -15.77
C GLU A 101 8.30 5.54 -15.88
N TYR A 102 7.51 5.43 -14.79
CA TYR A 102 6.16 6.01 -14.77
C TYR A 102 6.18 7.55 -14.90
N GLU A 103 7.37 8.16 -14.77
CA GLU A 103 7.68 9.56 -15.06
C GLU A 103 7.39 9.95 -16.53
N GLU A 104 7.53 9.02 -17.47
CA GLU A 104 7.39 9.29 -18.92
C GLU A 104 6.20 8.58 -19.58
N THR A 105 5.61 7.58 -18.89
CA THR A 105 4.58 6.71 -19.47
C THR A 105 3.33 6.63 -18.58
N PHE A 106 2.24 7.27 -19.03
CA PHE A 106 0.91 7.12 -18.43
C PHE A 106 -0.15 6.79 -19.51
N PRO A 107 -1.05 5.80 -19.30
CA PRO A 107 -1.19 4.97 -18.10
C PRO A 107 0.03 4.08 -17.86
N VAL A 108 0.32 3.79 -16.59
CA VAL A 108 1.45 2.95 -16.20
C VAL A 108 1.33 1.55 -16.77
N THR A 109 2.46 0.98 -17.17
CA THR A 109 2.59 -0.44 -17.49
C THR A 109 3.04 -1.18 -16.23
N GLN A 110 2.45 -2.35 -15.96
CA GLN A 110 2.87 -3.19 -14.83
C GLN A 110 3.89 -4.22 -15.35
N GLU A 111 5.09 -3.75 -15.68
CA GLU A 111 6.15 -4.57 -16.28
C GLU A 111 6.88 -5.38 -15.22
N ASP A 112 7.43 -4.73 -14.19
CA ASP A 112 8.25 -5.36 -13.15
C ASP A 112 7.51 -5.56 -11.81
N TYR A 113 6.21 -5.22 -11.79
CA TYR A 113 5.22 -5.63 -10.80
C TYR A 113 3.93 -6.08 -11.49
N ARG A 114 3.01 -6.72 -10.75
CA ARG A 114 1.68 -7.04 -11.29
C ARG A 114 0.61 -7.08 -10.21
N VAL A 115 -0.56 -6.56 -10.53
CA VAL A 115 -1.75 -6.65 -9.69
C VAL A 115 -2.83 -7.44 -10.43
N ILE A 116 -3.31 -8.52 -9.82
CA ILE A 116 -4.26 -9.44 -10.43
C ILE A 116 -5.44 -9.63 -9.49
N TYR A 117 -6.66 -9.44 -10.01
CA TYR A 117 -7.89 -9.67 -9.28
C TYR A 117 -8.63 -10.88 -9.80
N HIS A 118 -8.93 -11.82 -8.91
CA HIS A 118 -9.75 -12.99 -9.15
C HIS A 118 -11.14 -12.76 -8.53
N PRO A 119 -12.17 -12.39 -9.33
CA PRO A 119 -13.52 -12.14 -8.81
C PRO A 119 -14.18 -13.40 -8.23
N THR A 120 -13.71 -14.57 -8.64
CA THR A 120 -14.12 -15.90 -8.17
C THR A 120 -12.89 -16.80 -8.10
N PHE A 121 -12.85 -17.69 -7.12
CA PHE A 121 -11.76 -18.63 -6.92
C PHE A 121 -12.28 -19.95 -6.36
N GLU A 122 -11.52 -21.01 -6.54
CA GLU A 122 -11.81 -22.33 -6.01
C GLU A 122 -11.21 -22.48 -4.61
N THR A 123 -12.02 -22.98 -3.66
CA THR A 123 -11.61 -23.18 -2.26
C THR A 123 -11.09 -24.59 -1.97
N HIS A 124 -11.13 -25.49 -2.96
CA HIS A 124 -10.60 -26.83 -2.79
C HIS A 124 -9.07 -26.76 -2.88
N ASP A 125 -8.37 -27.41 -1.96
CA ASP A 125 -6.92 -27.56 -2.02
C ASP A 125 -6.53 -28.29 -3.31
N GLN A 126 -6.19 -27.51 -4.34
CA GLN A 126 -5.54 -28.01 -5.53
C GLN A 126 -4.14 -28.52 -5.12
N PRO A 127 -3.67 -29.64 -5.69
CA PRO A 127 -2.32 -30.12 -5.41
C PRO A 127 -1.30 -29.03 -5.72
N ARG A 128 -0.45 -28.76 -4.73
CA ARG A 128 0.63 -27.77 -4.75
C ARG A 128 1.68 -28.15 -5.80
N PHE A 129 1.54 -27.68 -7.05
CA PHE A 129 2.60 -27.80 -8.06
C PHE A 129 3.38 -26.49 -8.13
N PHE A 130 4.18 -26.23 -7.10
CA PHE A 130 4.95 -24.98 -6.93
C PHE A 130 6.43 -25.14 -7.25
N ALA A 131 6.85 -26.23 -7.90
CA ALA A 131 8.26 -26.61 -7.99
C ALA A 131 9.17 -25.50 -8.56
N ASP A 132 8.60 -24.55 -9.31
CA ASP A 132 9.34 -23.47 -9.97
C ASP A 132 8.86 -22.06 -9.58
N ILE A 133 7.91 -21.89 -8.64
CA ILE A 133 7.38 -20.55 -8.30
C ILE A 133 8.33 -19.84 -7.33
N PRO A 134 8.82 -18.63 -7.65
CA PRO A 134 9.68 -17.88 -6.75
C PRO A 134 8.89 -17.33 -5.56
N THR A 135 9.60 -17.15 -4.45
CA THR A 135 9.09 -16.45 -3.25
C THR A 135 10.12 -15.44 -2.81
N THR A 136 9.68 -14.39 -2.13
CA THR A 136 10.56 -13.38 -1.49
C THR A 136 11.33 -13.92 -0.28
N ALA A 137 11.08 -15.16 0.15
CA ALA A 137 11.71 -15.75 1.33
C ALA A 137 13.24 -15.91 1.22
N SER A 138 13.79 -15.87 -0.01
CA SER A 138 15.23 -15.93 -0.27
C SER A 138 15.78 -14.64 -0.90
N SER A 139 14.97 -13.57 -0.90
CA SER A 139 15.40 -12.26 -1.39
C SER A 139 16.57 -11.73 -0.56
N GLU A 140 17.56 -11.11 -1.22
CA GLU A 140 18.67 -10.43 -0.55
C GLU A 140 18.29 -9.03 -0.02
N TYR A 141 17.07 -8.58 -0.31
CA TYR A 141 16.59 -7.22 -0.05
C TYR A 141 15.58 -7.15 1.11
N ASP A 142 15.23 -8.30 1.71
CA ASP A 142 14.38 -8.44 2.89
C ASP A 142 12.99 -7.73 2.79
N PHE A 143 12.47 -7.53 1.57
CA PHE A 143 11.11 -7.03 1.36
C PHE A 143 10.12 -8.19 1.38
N VAL A 144 9.32 -8.23 2.45
CA VAL A 144 8.39 -9.33 2.75
C VAL A 144 9.09 -10.71 2.79
N PRO A 145 10.11 -10.92 3.66
CA PRO A 145 10.97 -12.10 3.63
C PRO A 145 10.30 -13.29 4.33
N GLY A 146 9.40 -13.98 3.61
CA GLY A 146 8.74 -15.19 4.07
C GLY A 146 7.24 -15.16 3.86
N THR A 147 6.50 -15.76 4.79
CA THR A 147 5.05 -15.89 4.72
C THR A 147 4.42 -15.39 6.01
N TYR A 148 3.42 -14.53 5.90
CA TYR A 148 2.76 -13.91 7.03
C TYR A 148 1.26 -14.11 6.95
N THR A 149 0.66 -14.54 8.06
CA THR A 149 -0.80 -14.52 8.21
C THR A 149 -1.26 -13.11 8.55
N LEU A 150 -2.42 -12.71 8.04
CA LEU A 150 -2.96 -11.37 8.25
C LEU A 150 -4.16 -11.40 9.18
N GLN A 151 -4.22 -10.44 10.11
CA GLN A 151 -5.44 -10.09 10.84
C GLN A 151 -5.89 -8.69 10.46
N PHE A 152 -7.20 -8.51 10.30
CA PHE A 152 -7.79 -7.27 9.83
C PHE A 152 -8.61 -6.59 10.92
N GLU A 153 -8.37 -5.31 11.13
CA GLU A 153 -9.16 -4.46 12.04
C GLU A 153 -9.61 -3.20 11.31
N LYS A 154 -10.92 -2.94 11.29
CA LYS A 154 -11.45 -1.70 10.74
C LYS A 154 -11.19 -0.56 11.70
N ARG A 155 -10.52 0.49 11.22
CA ARG A 155 -10.20 1.70 11.97
C ARG A 155 -10.64 2.94 11.20
N ILE A 156 -10.60 4.06 11.90
CA ILE A 156 -10.85 5.39 11.34
C ILE A 156 -9.52 6.12 11.35
N GLY A 157 -9.12 6.64 10.20
CA GLY A 157 -7.98 7.54 10.04
C GLY A 157 -8.42 8.94 9.61
N TYR A 158 -7.48 9.87 9.62
CA TYR A 158 -7.65 11.23 9.13
C TYR A 158 -6.53 11.55 8.14
N VAL A 159 -6.69 12.63 7.39
CA VAL A 159 -5.67 13.03 6.44
C VAL A 159 -4.34 13.28 7.17
N PRO A 160 -3.20 12.78 6.65
CA PRO A 160 -1.89 13.09 7.19
C PRO A 160 -1.65 14.60 7.20
N LEU A 161 -0.74 15.06 8.05
CA LEU A 161 -0.35 16.47 8.13
C LEU A 161 0.64 16.88 7.02
N HIS A 162 0.86 15.99 6.04
CA HIS A 162 1.79 16.12 4.93
C HIS A 162 1.27 15.35 3.70
N GLY A 163 2.00 15.42 2.57
CA GLY A 163 1.66 14.69 1.35
C GLY A 163 0.49 15.29 0.56
N ILE A 164 0.15 14.62 -0.55
CA ILE A 164 -0.81 15.17 -1.52
C ILE A 164 -2.24 15.22 -0.98
N ASP A 165 -2.63 14.26 -0.14
CA ASP A 165 -3.97 14.21 0.42
C ASP A 165 -4.22 15.43 1.32
N CYS A 166 -3.22 15.84 2.10
CA CYS A 166 -3.25 17.08 2.88
C CYS A 166 -3.41 18.30 1.97
N LYS A 167 -2.57 18.40 0.92
CA LYS A 167 -2.64 19.48 -0.07
C LYS A 167 -4.03 19.56 -0.73
N ASN A 168 -4.65 18.43 -1.06
CA ASN A 168 -5.97 18.36 -1.67
C ASN A 168 -7.08 18.85 -0.72
N VAL A 169 -7.00 18.51 0.56
CA VAL A 169 -8.00 18.90 1.57
C VAL A 169 -7.91 20.39 1.90
N PHE A 170 -6.71 20.90 2.13
CA PHE A 170 -6.51 22.25 2.66
C PHE A 170 -6.12 23.29 1.62
N GLY A 171 -5.79 22.86 0.39
CA GLY A 171 -5.28 23.70 -0.69
C GLY A 171 -3.81 24.11 -0.51
N GLU A 172 -3.24 24.65 -1.59
CA GLU A 172 -1.84 25.11 -1.64
C GLU A 172 -1.49 26.10 -0.55
N TYR A 173 -2.40 27.04 -0.25
CA TYR A 173 -2.15 28.07 0.76
C TYR A 173 -1.84 27.49 2.14
N TYR A 174 -2.41 26.34 2.52
CA TYR A 174 -2.12 25.74 3.83
C TYR A 174 -0.87 24.85 3.78
N PHE A 175 -0.67 24.11 2.70
CA PHE A 175 0.52 23.29 2.48
C PHE A 175 1.78 24.14 2.51
N THR A 176 1.78 25.28 1.80
CA THR A 176 2.87 26.25 1.80
C THR A 176 3.05 26.93 3.15
N ASN A 177 2.00 27.26 3.90
CA ASN A 177 2.16 27.89 5.23
C ASN A 177 2.54 26.90 6.36
N LEU A 178 2.37 25.59 6.16
CA LEU A 178 2.89 24.55 7.05
C LEU A 178 4.34 24.16 6.72
N GLN A 179 4.75 24.24 5.44
CA GLN A 179 6.07 23.84 4.97
C GLN A 179 7.05 25.01 4.73
N GLU A 180 6.60 26.19 4.36
CA GLU A 180 7.41 27.37 4.07
C GLU A 180 7.12 28.50 5.08
N GLU A 181 8.18 28.93 5.76
CA GLU A 181 8.24 30.06 6.70
C GLU A 181 7.62 29.85 8.10
N SER A 182 8.19 28.93 8.90
CA SER A 182 8.63 29.20 10.30
C SER A 182 8.82 27.95 11.18
N VAL A 183 8.52 26.74 10.68
CA VAL A 183 8.71 25.50 11.44
C VAL A 183 9.83 24.68 10.81
N ASP A 184 10.93 24.52 11.54
CA ASP A 184 12.05 23.62 11.22
C ASP A 184 11.51 22.25 10.76
N TYR A 185 12.11 21.63 9.73
CA TYR A 185 11.76 20.27 9.28
C TYR A 185 11.68 19.29 10.46
N GLN A 186 12.62 19.43 11.40
CA GLN A 186 12.64 18.62 12.61
C GLN A 186 11.40 18.81 13.47
N GLU A 187 10.91 20.05 13.58
CA GLU A 187 9.72 20.37 14.36
C GLU A 187 8.45 19.88 13.66
N ASN A 188 8.35 19.98 12.34
CA ASN A 188 7.25 19.39 11.57
C ASN A 188 7.22 17.86 11.72
N HIS A 189 8.38 17.20 11.59
CA HIS A 189 8.49 15.77 11.85
C HIS A 189 8.09 15.41 13.29
N ARG A 190 8.56 16.19 14.28
CA ARG A 190 8.21 16.00 15.70
C ARG A 190 6.71 16.13 15.94
N LEU A 191 6.05 17.14 15.35
CA LEU A 191 4.61 17.37 15.49
C LEU A 191 3.79 16.26 14.83
N SER A 192 4.22 15.77 13.66
CA SER A 192 3.63 14.60 13.03
C SER A 192 3.75 13.36 13.92
N MET A 193 4.95 13.06 14.43
CA MET A 193 5.14 11.91 15.33
C MET A 193 4.35 12.06 16.63
N GLU A 194 4.25 13.27 17.19
CA GLU A 194 3.41 13.56 18.35
C GLU A 194 1.92 13.32 18.06
N TYR A 195 1.44 13.74 16.89
CA TYR A 195 0.07 13.52 16.43
C TYR A 195 -0.26 12.02 16.37
N TYR A 196 0.54 11.21 15.68
CA TYR A 196 0.27 9.75 15.56
C TYR A 196 0.36 9.06 16.93
N THR A 197 1.44 9.32 17.69
CA THR A 197 1.65 8.72 19.01
C THR A 197 0.49 9.00 19.96
N LYS A 198 0.01 10.25 20.04
CA LYS A 198 -1.07 10.62 20.97
C LYS A 198 -2.45 10.15 20.53
N ASN A 199 -2.63 9.84 19.25
CA ASN A 199 -3.83 9.20 18.74
C ASN A 199 -3.76 7.66 18.78
N GLY A 200 -2.64 7.09 19.24
CA GLY A 200 -2.46 5.64 19.34
C GLY A 200 -2.29 4.96 17.98
N GLU A 201 -1.77 5.70 16.99
CA GLU A 201 -1.48 5.22 15.65
C GLU A 201 0.02 5.19 15.39
N GLU A 202 0.45 4.26 14.55
CA GLU A 202 1.81 4.21 14.03
C GLU A 202 1.88 5.02 12.73
N PHE A 203 2.98 5.77 12.56
CA PHE A 203 3.16 6.62 11.38
C PHE A 203 3.16 5.80 10.08
N ILE A 204 3.91 4.70 10.09
CA ILE A 204 3.88 3.66 9.04
C ILE A 204 3.27 2.40 9.66
N GLN A 205 2.28 1.83 8.98
CA GLN A 205 1.58 0.62 9.39
C GLN A 205 1.02 -0.07 8.14
N HIS A 206 0.85 -1.38 8.19
CA HIS A 206 0.21 -2.12 7.10
C HIS A 206 -1.28 -1.78 7.02
N LYS A 207 -1.80 -1.47 5.83
CA LYS A 207 -3.24 -1.13 5.68
C LYS A 207 -3.81 -1.35 4.28
N VAL A 208 -5.12 -1.61 4.21
CA VAL A 208 -5.94 -1.49 3.00
C VAL A 208 -6.74 -0.19 3.08
N GLY A 209 -6.71 0.61 2.01
CA GLY A 209 -7.42 1.89 1.95
C GLY A 209 -6.88 2.95 2.91
N GLY A 210 -7.73 3.92 3.26
CA GLY A 210 -7.33 5.09 4.04
C GLY A 210 -6.42 6.05 3.26
N TYR A 211 -5.82 6.99 3.98
CA TYR A 211 -4.79 7.88 3.42
C TYR A 211 -3.42 7.21 3.43
N ALA A 212 -2.51 7.62 2.55
CA ALA A 212 -1.14 7.11 2.53
C ALA A 212 -0.23 7.85 3.50
N ASN A 213 0.71 7.14 4.11
CA ASN A 213 1.76 7.73 4.94
C ASN A 213 3.11 7.59 4.25
N SER A 214 3.45 8.55 3.40
CA SER A 214 4.77 8.57 2.73
C SER A 214 5.87 8.97 3.73
N VAL A 215 7.01 8.26 3.66
CA VAL A 215 8.23 8.56 4.43
C VAL A 215 9.14 9.56 3.71
N GLN A 216 9.08 9.59 2.38
CA GLN A 216 9.68 10.62 1.52
C GLN A 216 8.59 11.42 0.79
N GLU A 217 8.90 11.98 -0.37
CA GLU A 217 7.92 12.62 -1.24
C GLU A 217 6.84 11.62 -1.70
N ASP A 218 5.60 12.09 -1.84
CA ASP A 218 4.47 11.25 -2.28
C ASP A 218 4.54 11.07 -3.80
N ALA A 219 4.66 9.82 -4.27
CA ALA A 219 4.79 9.53 -5.70
C ALA A 219 3.65 10.09 -6.56
N ARG A 220 2.46 10.30 -5.99
CA ARG A 220 1.33 10.94 -6.69
C ARG A 220 1.58 12.42 -6.99
N ALA A 221 2.50 13.05 -6.25
CA ALA A 221 2.85 14.47 -6.35
C ALA A 221 4.16 14.76 -7.10
N MET A 222 5.01 13.75 -7.35
CA MET A 222 6.37 13.93 -7.87
C MET A 222 6.47 14.49 -9.31
N HIS A 223 5.37 14.63 -10.08
CA HIS A 223 5.47 14.83 -11.54
C HIS A 223 4.67 16.00 -12.11
N ASP A 224 5.29 17.12 -12.49
CA ASP A 224 4.57 18.31 -12.97
C ASP A 224 3.72 18.14 -14.25
N ALA A 225 3.99 17.13 -15.10
CA ALA A 225 3.24 16.88 -16.34
C ALA A 225 2.14 15.80 -16.22
N VAL A 226 2.28 14.84 -15.29
CA VAL A 226 1.36 13.70 -15.07
C VAL A 226 0.63 13.80 -13.72
N SER A 227 1.13 14.60 -12.76
CA SER A 227 0.62 14.68 -11.37
C SER A 227 -0.85 15.04 -11.29
N SER A 228 -1.36 15.89 -12.19
CA SER A 228 -2.77 16.29 -12.12
C SER A 228 -3.77 15.12 -12.15
N GLN A 229 -3.37 13.96 -12.71
CA GLN A 229 -4.22 12.77 -12.76
C GLN A 229 -3.96 11.79 -11.61
N LEU A 230 -2.74 11.72 -11.09
CA LEU A 230 -2.38 10.80 -10.00
C LEU A 230 -2.74 11.35 -8.62
N THR A 231 -2.89 12.67 -8.47
CA THR A 231 -3.24 13.30 -7.18
C THR A 231 -4.61 12.88 -6.65
N GLN A 232 -5.47 12.32 -7.50
CA GLN A 232 -6.79 11.77 -7.13
C GLN A 232 -6.78 10.26 -6.86
N TYR A 233 -5.66 9.57 -7.13
CA TYR A 233 -5.55 8.14 -6.88
C TYR A 233 -5.63 7.88 -5.38
N GLN A 234 -6.44 6.90 -5.02
CA GLN A 234 -6.60 6.47 -3.63
C GLN A 234 -5.67 5.29 -3.31
N GLN A 235 -5.32 5.16 -2.04
CA GLN A 235 -4.54 4.02 -1.57
C GLN A 235 -5.35 2.73 -1.69
N LEU A 236 -4.71 1.69 -2.23
CA LEU A 236 -5.23 0.33 -2.32
C LEU A 236 -4.64 -0.51 -1.18
N LEU A 237 -3.32 -0.61 -1.11
CA LEU A 237 -2.58 -1.37 -0.10
C LEU A 237 -1.32 -0.59 0.31
N GLN A 238 -0.98 -0.64 1.59
CA GLN A 238 0.29 -0.19 2.16
C GLN A 238 0.94 -1.35 2.91
N ILE A 239 2.19 -1.65 2.58
CA ILE A 239 3.02 -2.63 3.30
C ILE A 239 4.20 -1.87 3.88
N SER A 240 4.27 -1.79 5.20
CA SER A 240 5.28 -0.99 5.90
C SER A 240 6.43 -1.86 6.41
N SER A 241 7.56 -1.25 6.70
CA SER A 241 8.60 -1.95 7.45
C SER A 241 8.14 -2.22 8.88
N ASP A 242 8.51 -3.37 9.43
CA ASP A 242 8.27 -3.78 10.81
C ASP A 242 9.44 -4.66 11.32
N ASP A 243 9.24 -5.39 12.42
CA ASP A 243 10.26 -6.29 12.99
C ASP A 243 10.67 -7.46 12.06
N HIS A 244 9.93 -7.68 10.97
CA HIS A 244 10.09 -8.81 10.06
C HIS A 244 10.16 -8.44 8.58
N ILE A 245 9.55 -7.34 8.18
CA ILE A 245 9.48 -6.85 6.79
C ILE A 245 10.31 -5.59 6.71
N SER A 246 11.19 -5.47 5.70
CA SER A 246 12.01 -4.27 5.51
C SER A 246 11.86 -3.72 4.10
N TRP A 247 11.65 -2.41 4.01
CA TRP A 247 11.71 -1.64 2.77
C TRP A 247 12.88 -0.68 2.89
N GLY A 248 14.08 -1.08 2.47
CA GLY A 248 15.30 -0.28 2.64
C GLY A 248 15.54 0.07 4.13
N ASP A 249 15.80 1.34 4.42
CA ASP A 249 15.96 1.86 5.79
C ASP A 249 14.58 2.27 6.38
N ALA A 250 13.85 1.29 6.92
CA ALA A 250 12.56 1.49 7.60
C ALA A 250 11.47 2.20 6.74
N GLY A 251 11.41 1.83 5.47
CA GLY A 251 10.48 2.40 4.49
C GLY A 251 9.08 1.79 4.44
N VAL A 252 8.39 2.10 3.36
CA VAL A 252 7.02 1.68 3.09
C VAL A 252 6.75 1.57 1.59
N ALA A 253 6.05 0.50 1.22
CA ALA A 253 5.48 0.30 -0.10
C ALA A 253 4.00 0.69 -0.15
N HIS A 254 3.59 1.27 -1.26
CA HIS A 254 2.23 1.70 -1.55
C HIS A 254 1.78 1.19 -2.91
N PHE A 255 0.51 0.80 -2.97
CA PHE A 255 -0.23 0.60 -4.20
C PHE A 255 -1.37 1.61 -4.25
N PHE A 256 -1.52 2.34 -5.36
CA PHE A 256 -2.61 3.30 -5.54
C PHE A 256 -3.41 3.00 -6.80
N ILE A 257 -4.68 3.37 -6.80
CA ILE A 257 -5.62 3.10 -7.89
C ILE A 257 -6.55 4.30 -8.14
N ASP A 258 -6.93 4.52 -9.40
CA ASP A 258 -8.00 5.45 -9.74
C ASP A 258 -9.32 4.95 -9.12
N PRO A 259 -10.08 5.79 -8.38
CA PRO A 259 -11.38 5.40 -7.83
C PRO A 259 -12.38 4.83 -8.86
N ILE A 260 -12.32 5.29 -10.11
CA ILE A 260 -13.17 4.79 -11.22
C ILE A 260 -12.80 3.35 -11.57
N ASP A 261 -11.50 3.05 -11.60
CA ASP A 261 -10.97 1.71 -11.90
C ASP A 261 -11.28 0.73 -10.79
N LEU A 262 -11.13 1.16 -9.53
CA LEU A 262 -11.53 0.36 -8.38
C LEU A 262 -13.02 0.00 -8.43
N GLN A 263 -13.88 0.96 -8.78
CA GLN A 263 -15.31 0.72 -8.95
C GLN A 263 -15.60 -0.27 -10.11
N ALA A 264 -14.80 -0.21 -11.17
CA ALA A 264 -14.90 -1.11 -12.32
C ALA A 264 -14.25 -2.49 -12.07
N LEU A 265 -13.55 -2.68 -10.94
CA LEU A 265 -12.72 -3.85 -10.63
C LEU A 265 -11.59 -4.05 -11.66
N ASP A 266 -11.11 -2.97 -12.25
CA ASP A 266 -9.99 -2.95 -13.19
C ASP A 266 -8.71 -2.57 -12.43
N PHE A 267 -7.83 -3.56 -12.22
CA PHE A 267 -6.58 -3.34 -11.49
C PHE A 267 -5.37 -3.17 -12.42
N SER A 268 -5.60 -3.04 -13.73
CA SER A 268 -4.53 -2.96 -14.74
C SER A 268 -3.71 -1.66 -14.69
N ARG A 269 -4.25 -0.61 -14.04
CA ARG A 269 -3.62 0.72 -13.91
C ARG A 269 -3.28 1.10 -12.47
N VAL A 270 -3.20 0.10 -11.58
CA VAL A 270 -2.65 0.29 -10.23
C VAL A 270 -1.19 0.72 -10.37
N ILE A 271 -0.78 1.75 -9.63
CA ILE A 271 0.61 2.18 -9.50
C ILE A 271 1.24 1.54 -8.25
N TYR A 272 2.51 1.18 -8.33
CA TYR A 272 3.31 0.67 -7.22
C TYR A 272 4.52 1.56 -7.00
N TYR A 273 4.78 1.91 -5.74
CA TYR A 273 5.91 2.73 -5.32
C TYR A 273 6.35 2.35 -3.91
N TRP A 274 7.64 2.43 -3.63
CA TRP A 274 8.15 2.37 -2.25
C TRP A 274 9.22 3.43 -2.02
N SER A 275 9.40 3.82 -0.76
CA SER A 275 10.51 4.66 -0.32
C SER A 275 10.94 4.33 1.10
N CYS A 276 12.16 4.75 1.47
CA CYS A 276 12.73 4.55 2.80
C CYS A 276 13.35 5.83 3.39
N GLY A 277 13.73 5.79 4.66
CA GLY A 277 14.32 6.92 5.40
C GLY A 277 15.81 7.11 5.17
#